data_AF-A0A936FI14-F1
#
_entry.id   AF-A0A936FI14-F1
#
_cell.length_a   1.000
_cell.length_b   1.000
_cell.length_c   1.000
_cell.angle_alpha   90.00
_cell.angle_beta   90.00
_cell.angle_gamma   90.00
#
_symmetry.space_group_name_H-M   'P 1'
#
loop_
_entity.id
_entity.type
_entity.pdbx_description
1 polymer ?
#
loop_
_entity_poly.entity_id
_entity_poly.type
_entity_poly.pdbx_seq_one_letter_code
_entity_poly.pdbx_strand_id
1 'polypeptide(L)'
;MSSAPEFTKGIKLADDVTLALAHKTVNGLSVGIKLDKSGYAWKADGIGRDIYKVDMLKEVSVVDWPADSAALVTAVKSALESAQSLKEIESLLRDAGGFSRADACALVARIKSMQQSESAAEEDQFCAAVALTFAKFTN
;
A
#
# COMPACT_ATOMS: atom_id res chain seq x y z
N MET A 1 -23.01 12.11 -10.35
CA MET A 1 -23.08 10.64 -10.32
C MET A 1 -21.65 10.15 -10.25
N SER A 2 -21.20 9.68 -9.09
CA SER A 2 -19.84 9.17 -8.87
C SER A 2 -19.93 7.73 -8.37
N SER A 3 -20.41 6.83 -9.24
CA SER A 3 -20.20 5.41 -9.01
C SER A 3 -18.77 5.10 -9.42
N ALA A 4 -18.02 4.41 -8.55
CA ALA A 4 -16.70 3.90 -8.90
C ALA A 4 -16.78 3.12 -10.23
N PRO A 5 -15.74 3.17 -11.08
CA PRO A 5 -15.72 2.39 -12.31
C PRO A 5 -15.91 0.90 -11.97
N GLU A 6 -16.97 0.29 -12.49
CA GLU A 6 -17.28 -1.14 -12.36
C GLU A 6 -17.43 -1.76 -13.75
N PHE A 7 -17.15 -3.06 -13.87
CA PHE A 7 -17.46 -3.77 -15.11
C PHE A 7 -18.97 -3.81 -15.35
N THR A 8 -19.37 -3.72 -16.62
CA THR A 8 -20.77 -3.82 -17.01
C THR A 8 -21.35 -5.17 -16.60
N LYS A 9 -22.32 -5.13 -15.68
CA LYS A 9 -22.98 -6.32 -15.14
C LYS A 9 -23.73 -7.09 -16.22
N GLY A 10 -23.72 -8.42 -16.13
CA GLY A 10 -24.43 -9.32 -17.05
C GLY A 10 -23.71 -9.59 -18.38
N ILE A 11 -22.49 -9.09 -18.56
CA ILE A 11 -21.62 -9.49 -19.67
C ILE A 11 -20.75 -10.65 -19.21
N LYS A 12 -20.83 -11.79 -19.89
CA LYS A 12 -20.06 -13.00 -19.55
C LYS A 12 -18.56 -12.73 -19.39
N LEU A 13 -17.97 -11.92 -20.26
CA LEU A 13 -16.55 -11.55 -20.17
C LEU A 13 -16.22 -10.82 -18.86
N ALA A 14 -17.10 -9.95 -18.38
CA ALA A 14 -16.90 -9.26 -17.10
C ALA A 14 -16.94 -10.24 -15.93
N ASP A 15 -17.87 -11.20 -15.96
CA ASP A 15 -17.98 -12.24 -14.95
C ASP A 15 -16.75 -13.17 -14.96
N ASP A 16 -16.31 -13.61 -16.15
CA ASP A 16 -15.12 -14.45 -16.34
C ASP A 16 -13.85 -13.74 -15.82
N VAL A 17 -13.68 -12.45 -16.12
CA VAL A 17 -12.56 -11.63 -15.60
C VAL A 17 -12.64 -11.49 -14.08
N THR A 18 -13.84 -11.28 -13.52
CA THR A 18 -14.04 -11.18 -12.07
C THR A 18 -13.66 -12.49 -11.37
N LEU A 19 -14.06 -13.64 -11.94
CA LEU A 19 -13.69 -14.95 -11.42
C LEU A 19 -12.19 -15.22 -11.54
N ALA A 20 -11.55 -14.83 -12.65
CA ALA A 20 -10.11 -14.97 -12.84
C ALA A 20 -9.30 -14.13 -11.83
N LEU A 21 -9.75 -12.90 -11.53
CA LEU A 21 -9.18 -12.05 -10.48
C LEU A 21 -9.39 -12.66 -9.09
N ALA A 22 -10.59 -13.18 -8.79
CA ALA A 22 -10.88 -13.83 -7.52
C ALA A 22 -10.04 -15.10 -7.29
N HIS A 23 -9.84 -15.90 -8.34
CA HIS A 23 -8.96 -17.07 -8.32
C HIS A 23 -7.47 -16.70 -8.30
N LYS A 24 -7.12 -15.44 -8.62
CA LYS A 24 -5.75 -14.92 -8.77
C LYS A 24 -4.96 -15.55 -9.92
N THR A 25 -5.64 -16.14 -10.91
CA THR A 25 -5.00 -16.54 -12.18
C THR A 25 -4.53 -15.31 -12.96
N VAL A 26 -5.29 -14.22 -12.84
CA VAL A 26 -4.89 -12.89 -13.28
C VAL A 26 -4.85 -12.00 -12.06
N ASN A 27 -3.75 -11.27 -11.87
CA ASN A 27 -3.55 -10.38 -10.73
C ASN A 27 -2.87 -9.06 -11.11
N GLY A 28 -2.62 -8.86 -12.40
CA GLY A 28 -2.01 -7.65 -12.93
C GLY A 28 -3.06 -6.63 -13.37
N LEU A 29 -2.73 -5.36 -13.12
CA LEU A 29 -3.45 -4.22 -13.68
C LEU A 29 -2.44 -3.33 -14.40
N SER A 30 -2.77 -2.93 -15.63
CA SER A 30 -2.11 -1.84 -16.33
C SER A 30 -2.93 -0.58 -16.13
N VAL A 31 -2.25 0.52 -15.82
CA VAL A 31 -2.88 1.82 -15.56
C VAL A 31 -2.22 2.91 -16.39
N GLY A 32 -3.02 3.58 -17.22
CA GLY A 32 -2.60 4.78 -17.93
C GLY A 32 -2.87 6.01 -17.08
N ILE A 33 -1.85 6.54 -16.42
CA ILE A 33 -1.97 7.73 -15.56
C ILE A 33 -1.30 8.96 -16.17
N LYS A 34 -1.85 10.13 -15.88
CA LYS A 34 -1.19 11.43 -16.11
C LYS A 34 -0.82 12.03 -14.77
N LEU A 35 0.41 12.54 -14.71
CA LEU A 35 0.97 13.19 -13.53
C LEU A 35 1.15 14.69 -13.81
N ASP A 36 0.80 15.52 -12.84
CA ASP A 36 1.20 16.92 -12.81
C ASP A 36 2.62 17.05 -12.24
N LYS A 37 3.30 18.19 -12.46
CA LYS A 37 4.68 18.40 -11.97
C LYS A 37 4.81 18.44 -10.44
N SER A 38 3.71 18.69 -9.73
CA SER A 38 3.66 18.69 -8.26
C SER A 38 3.34 17.31 -7.67
N GLY A 39 2.87 16.37 -8.48
CA GLY A 39 2.35 15.07 -8.06
C GLY A 39 3.38 13.96 -8.07
N TYR A 40 4.63 14.26 -8.44
CA TYR A 40 5.73 13.30 -8.36
C TYR A 40 7.08 13.98 -8.11
N ALA A 41 8.01 13.22 -7.53
CA ALA A 41 9.43 13.55 -7.51
C ALA A 41 10.23 12.47 -8.25
N TRP A 42 11.34 12.85 -8.87
CA TRP A 42 12.29 11.87 -9.38
C TRP A 42 13.07 11.27 -8.22
N LYS A 43 13.27 9.95 -8.26
CA LYS A 43 14.16 9.28 -7.31
C LYS A 43 15.60 9.79 -7.50
N ALA A 44 16.38 9.77 -6.43
CA ALA A 44 17.74 10.31 -6.41
C ALA A 44 18.70 9.57 -7.37
N ASP A 45 18.40 8.31 -7.67
CA ASP A 45 19.12 7.48 -8.65
C ASP A 45 18.72 7.79 -10.12
N GLY A 46 17.73 8.65 -10.34
CA GLY A 46 17.18 8.98 -11.65
C GLY A 46 16.34 7.86 -12.27
N ILE A 47 16.16 6.72 -11.59
CA ILE A 47 15.43 5.56 -12.09
C ILE A 47 14.07 5.51 -11.42
N GLY A 48 13.08 6.07 -12.11
CA GLY A 48 11.69 6.08 -11.67
C GLY A 48 11.30 7.31 -10.87
N ARG A 49 10.05 7.31 -10.40
CA ARG A 49 9.41 8.46 -9.76
C ARG A 49 8.65 8.00 -8.53
N ASP A 50 8.73 8.79 -7.48
CA ASP A 50 7.81 8.67 -6.35
C ASP A 50 6.55 9.48 -6.69
N ILE A 51 5.42 8.79 -6.81
CA ILE A 51 4.14 9.38 -7.22
C ILE A 51 3.29 9.61 -5.97
N TYR A 52 3.03 10.87 -5.65
CA TYR A 52 2.23 11.26 -4.49
C TYR A 52 0.79 11.58 -4.88
N LYS A 53 0.58 12.03 -6.13
CA LYS A 53 -0.72 12.41 -6.63
C LYS A 53 -0.87 12.11 -8.11
N VAL A 54 -1.97 11.44 -8.45
CA VAL A 54 -2.39 11.22 -9.83
C VAL A 54 -3.39 12.30 -10.22
N ASP A 55 -3.09 13.05 -11.29
CA ASP A 55 -3.96 14.10 -11.82
C ASP A 55 -5.16 13.51 -12.58
N MET A 56 -4.88 12.47 -13.39
CA MET A 56 -5.91 11.80 -14.17
C MET A 56 -5.58 10.32 -14.37
N LEU A 57 -6.57 9.45 -14.12
CA LEU A 57 -6.55 8.05 -14.51
C LEU A 57 -7.28 7.92 -15.85
N LYS A 58 -6.53 7.63 -16.92
CA LYS A 58 -7.08 7.55 -18.28
C LYS A 58 -7.65 6.17 -18.60
N GLU A 59 -6.97 5.12 -18.18
CA GLU A 59 -7.40 3.74 -18.41
C GLU A 59 -6.92 2.81 -17.30
N VAL A 60 -7.68 1.73 -17.12
CA VAL A 60 -7.33 0.58 -16.30
C VAL A 60 -7.67 -0.65 -17.10
N SER A 61 -6.70 -1.53 -17.31
CA SER A 61 -6.89 -2.79 -18.03
C SER A 61 -6.33 -3.95 -17.22
N VAL A 62 -7.01 -5.09 -17.30
CA VAL A 62 -6.58 -6.33 -16.66
C VAL A 62 -5.51 -6.99 -17.54
N VAL A 63 -4.37 -7.34 -16.94
CA VAL A 63 -3.21 -7.90 -17.65
C VAL A 63 -2.63 -9.08 -16.89
N ASP A 64 -2.03 -10.02 -17.62
CA ASP A 64 -1.39 -11.20 -17.04
C ASP A 64 -0.11 -10.84 -16.28
N TRP A 65 0.63 -9.84 -16.76
CA TRP A 65 1.87 -9.37 -16.17
C TRP A 65 1.73 -7.91 -15.68
N PRO A 66 1.77 -7.65 -14.36
CA PRO A 66 1.70 -6.28 -13.85
C PRO A 66 2.94 -5.48 -14.28
N ALA A 67 2.75 -4.16 -14.47
CA ALA A 67 3.84 -3.26 -14.82
C ALA A 67 4.90 -3.15 -13.71
N ASP A 68 4.49 -3.29 -12.45
CA ASP A 68 5.37 -3.39 -11.29
C ASP A 68 4.83 -4.47 -10.34
N SER A 69 5.56 -5.59 -10.22
CA SER A 69 5.18 -6.70 -9.35
C SER A 69 5.39 -6.41 -7.87
N ALA A 70 6.28 -5.48 -7.53
CA ALA A 70 6.52 -5.05 -6.15
C ALA A 70 5.40 -4.14 -5.63
N ALA A 71 4.68 -3.47 -6.54
CA ALA A 71 3.55 -2.59 -6.20
C ALA A 71 2.22 -3.34 -5.94
N LEU A 72 2.20 -4.69 -6.02
CA LEU A 72 1.01 -5.46 -5.71
C LEU A 72 0.66 -5.34 -4.21
N VAL A 73 -0.61 -5.05 -3.90
CA VAL A 73 -1.10 -4.93 -2.51
C VAL A 73 -0.78 -6.17 -1.67
N THR A 74 -0.79 -7.36 -2.29
CA THR A 74 -0.42 -8.62 -1.63
C THR A 74 1.05 -8.70 -1.28
N ALA A 75 1.94 -8.10 -2.08
CA ALA A 75 3.38 -8.12 -1.81
C ALA A 75 3.72 -7.37 -0.52
N VAL A 76 3.10 -6.21 -0.29
CA VAL A 76 3.28 -5.42 0.94
C VAL A 76 2.82 -6.19 2.18
N LYS A 77 1.68 -6.88 2.11
CA LYS A 77 1.19 -7.72 3.22
C LYS A 77 2.11 -8.89 3.49
N SER A 78 2.54 -9.61 2.46
CA SER A 78 3.49 -10.72 2.64
C SER A 78 4.83 -10.27 3.21
N ALA A 79 5.32 -9.09 2.79
CA ALA A 79 6.55 -8.52 3.33
C ALA A 79 6.43 -8.19 4.83
N LEU A 80 5.28 -7.67 5.26
CA LEU A 80 4.99 -7.42 6.67
C LEU A 80 4.97 -8.70 7.51
N GLU A 81 4.29 -9.75 7.04
CA GLU A 81 4.24 -11.06 7.72
C GLU A 81 5.63 -11.71 7.82
N SER A 82 6.50 -11.45 6.85
CA SER A 82 7.87 -11.99 6.83
C SER A 82 8.88 -11.19 7.64
N ALA A 83 8.53 -9.98 8.09
CA ALA A 83 9.46 -9.11 8.82
C ALA A 83 9.75 -9.68 10.20
N GLN A 84 11.02 -9.99 10.47
CA GLN A 84 11.46 -10.63 11.72
C GLN A 84 12.01 -9.64 12.73
N SER A 85 12.23 -8.39 12.32
CA SER A 85 12.77 -7.36 13.20
C SER A 85 12.06 -6.02 13.08
N LEU A 86 12.08 -5.27 14.18
CA LEU A 86 11.60 -3.88 14.22
C LEU A 86 12.31 -2.98 13.19
N LYS A 87 13.54 -3.33 12.78
CA LYS A 87 14.29 -2.62 11.75
C LYS A 87 13.74 -2.88 10.35
N GLU A 88 13.34 -4.11 10.06
CA GLU A 88 12.69 -4.46 8.79
C GLU A 88 11.31 -3.81 8.70
N ILE A 89 10.56 -3.77 9.81
CA ILE A 89 9.28 -3.05 9.89
C ILE A 89 9.51 -1.53 9.66
N GLU A 90 10.55 -0.93 10.22
CA GLU A 90 10.91 0.48 9.96
C GLU A 90 11.22 0.73 8.47
N SER A 91 11.97 -0.17 7.83
CA SER A 91 12.23 -0.09 6.39
C SER A 91 10.93 -0.21 5.59
N LEU A 92 10.06 -1.17 5.92
CA LEU A 92 8.77 -1.35 5.25
C LEU A 92 7.87 -0.13 5.40
N LEU A 93 7.81 0.48 6.59
CA LEU A 93 7.04 1.70 6.83
C LEU A 93 7.54 2.85 5.95
N ARG A 94 8.84 2.94 5.70
CA ARG A 94 9.41 3.99 4.83
C ARG A 94 9.22 3.68 3.35
N ASP A 95 9.57 2.47 2.96
CA ASP A 95 9.69 2.06 1.56
C ASP A 95 8.31 1.78 0.94
N ALA A 96 7.43 1.09 1.68
CA ALA A 96 6.08 0.77 1.23
C ALA A 96 5.00 1.69 1.85
N GLY A 97 5.21 2.15 3.08
CA GLY A 97 4.27 3.03 3.79
C GLY A 97 4.48 4.52 3.53
N GLY A 98 5.58 4.92 2.89
CA GLY A 98 5.88 6.32 2.57
C GLY A 98 6.24 7.19 3.78
N PHE A 99 6.55 6.59 4.94
CA PHE A 99 6.92 7.33 6.14
C PHE A 99 8.28 8.01 6.00
N SER A 100 8.45 9.18 6.63
CA SER A 100 9.77 9.75 6.81
C SER A 100 10.59 8.87 7.76
N ARG A 101 11.93 8.95 7.68
CA ARG A 101 12.81 8.21 8.59
C ARG A 101 12.55 8.56 10.06
N ALA A 102 12.23 9.81 10.35
CA ALA A 102 11.92 10.26 11.71
C ALA A 102 10.63 9.61 12.21
N ASP A 103 9.58 9.60 11.39
CA ASP A 103 8.26 9.12 11.77
C ASP A 103 8.23 7.60 11.91
N ALA A 104 8.85 6.87 10.97
CA ALA A 104 8.96 5.42 11.04
C ALA A 104 9.74 4.96 12.29
N CYS A 105 10.86 5.64 12.60
CA CYS A 105 11.64 5.36 13.79
C CYS A 105 10.87 5.69 15.08
N ALA A 106 10.15 6.82 15.13
CA ALA A 106 9.34 7.21 16.28
C ALA A 106 8.20 6.21 16.56
N LEU A 107 7.52 5.74 15.49
CA LEU A 107 6.47 4.73 15.61
C LEU A 107 7.02 3.40 16.16
N VAL A 108 8.12 2.91 15.59
CA VAL A 108 8.77 1.68 16.03
C VAL A 108 9.29 1.79 17.47
N ALA A 109 9.86 2.94 17.85
CA ALA A 109 10.31 3.19 19.22
C ALA A 109 9.14 3.19 20.21
N ARG A 110 7.99 3.76 19.82
CA ARG A 110 6.78 3.75 20.65
C ARG A 110 6.24 2.33 20.82
N ILE A 111 6.14 1.56 19.73
CA ILE A 111 5.73 0.15 19.76
C ILE A 111 6.63 -0.65 20.70
N LYS A 112 7.95 -0.48 20.60
CA LYS A 112 8.93 -1.14 21.48
C LYS A 112 8.74 -0.76 22.95
N SER A 113 8.40 0.49 23.25
CA SER A 113 8.12 0.94 24.62
C SER A 113 6.84 0.34 25.20
N MET A 114 5.83 0.10 24.36
CA MET A 114 4.55 -0.47 24.76
C MET A 114 4.66 -1.99 24.99
N GLN A 115 5.42 -2.70 24.15
CA GLN A 115 5.74 -4.13 24.38
C GLN A 115 6.48 -4.38 25.70
N GLN A 116 7.29 -3.43 26.17
CA GLN A 116 7.94 -3.55 27.49
C GLN A 116 6.98 -3.33 28.67
N SER A 117 5.77 -2.82 28.41
CA SER A 117 4.80 -2.39 29.43
C SER A 117 3.56 -3.30 29.55
N GLU A 118 3.29 -4.19 28.58
CA GLU A 118 2.05 -4.99 28.51
C GLU A 118 2.28 -6.50 28.67
N SER A 119 1.59 -7.08 29.65
CA SER A 119 1.37 -8.51 29.80
C SER A 119 0.15 -8.95 28.99
N ALA A 120 0.37 -9.66 27.87
CA ALA A 120 -0.48 -10.63 27.13
C ALA A 120 -2.00 -10.41 26.91
N ALA A 121 -2.64 -9.36 27.40
CA ALA A 121 -4.04 -9.07 27.11
C ALA A 121 -4.12 -7.73 26.36
N GLU A 122 -4.87 -7.72 25.25
CA GLU A 122 -5.35 -6.55 24.51
C GLU A 122 -4.61 -6.18 23.20
N GLU A 123 -4.56 -7.12 22.24
CA GLU A 123 -4.23 -6.83 20.83
C GLU A 123 -5.09 -5.70 20.23
N ASP A 124 -6.37 -5.61 20.62
CA ASP A 124 -7.29 -4.56 20.15
C ASP A 124 -6.89 -3.16 20.65
N GLN A 125 -6.38 -3.05 21.89
CA GLN A 125 -5.91 -1.77 22.43
C GLN A 125 -4.57 -1.36 21.81
N PHE A 126 -3.72 -2.33 21.51
CA PHE A 126 -2.48 -2.09 20.77
C PHE A 126 -2.76 -1.55 19.36
N CYS A 127 -3.67 -2.18 18.61
CA CYS A 127 -4.08 -1.70 17.28
C CYS A 127 -4.70 -0.30 17.35
N ALA A 128 -5.57 -0.04 18.33
CA ALA A 128 -6.17 1.28 18.51
C ALA A 128 -5.13 2.36 18.88
N ALA A 129 -4.14 2.02 19.70
CA ALA A 129 -3.06 2.92 20.09
C ALA A 129 -2.10 3.22 18.94
N VAL A 130 -1.79 2.21 18.10
CA VAL A 130 -1.02 2.39 16.87
C VAL A 130 -1.78 3.30 15.90
N ALA A 131 -3.09 3.09 15.70
CA ALA A 131 -3.94 3.93 14.86
C ALA A 131 -4.01 5.39 15.36
N LEU A 132 -4.16 5.60 16.67
CA LEU A 132 -4.10 6.93 17.30
C LEU A 132 -2.74 7.61 17.13
N THR A 133 -1.66 6.83 17.18
CA THR A 133 -0.32 7.34 16.95
C THR A 133 -0.16 7.75 15.48
N PHE A 134 -0.66 6.94 14.55
CA PHE A 134 -0.71 7.25 13.12
C PHE A 134 -1.46 8.56 12.84
N ALA A 135 -2.61 8.78 13.49
CA ALA A 135 -3.40 10.01 13.36
C ALA A 135 -2.66 11.27 13.86
N LYS A 136 -1.72 11.13 14.79
CA LYS A 136 -0.87 12.24 15.26
C LYS A 136 0.25 12.59 14.29
N PHE A 137 0.65 11.65 13.42
CA PHE A 137 1.70 11.85 12.41
C PHE A 137 1.18 12.44 11.09
N THR A 138 -0.14 12.44 10.86
CA THR A 138 -0.78 12.95 9.63
C THR A 138 -1.34 14.38 9.74
N ASN A 139 -0.91 15.15 10.75
CA ASN A 139 -1.27 16.57 10.92
C ASN A 139 -0.17 17.51 10.45
#